data_AF-A0A6G0A9P5-F1
#
_entry.id   AF-A0A6G0A9P5-F1
#
_cell.length_a   1.000
_cell.length_b   1.000
_cell.length_c   1.000
_cell.angle_alpha   90.00
_cell.angle_beta   90.00
_cell.angle_gamma   90.00
#
_symmetry.space_group_name_H-M   'P 1'
#
loop_
_entity.id
_entity.type
_entity.pdbx_description
1 polymer ?
#
loop_
_entity_poly.entity_id
_entity_poly.type
_entity_poly.pdbx_seq_one_letter_code
_entity_poly.pdbx_strand_id
1 'polypeptide(L)'
;MGWALTDTLAAASWGMPIVARGDHPPDFYLPSETELRAARSVLGDASDPNVRACTVAVAPVRLVCLRRLDHSKTAGERWPLANHIVVALDIAQDRTRGLEALEQWQPQGIVRAW
;
A
#
# COMPACT_ATOMS: atom_id res chain seq x y z
N MET A 1 -3.97 1.57 -16.73
CA MET A 1 -4.11 0.97 -15.38
C MET A 1 -3.73 2.02 -14.37
N GLY A 2 -4.03 1.84 -13.08
CA GLY A 2 -3.76 2.87 -12.07
C GLY A 2 -2.87 2.35 -10.95
N TRP A 3 -2.34 3.28 -10.16
CA TRP A 3 -1.49 3.01 -9.01
C TRP A 3 -2.34 2.42 -7.87
N ALA A 4 -1.72 1.60 -7.03
CA ALA A 4 -2.36 0.99 -5.87
C ALA A 4 -1.57 1.32 -4.61
N LEU A 5 -2.22 1.91 -3.61
CA LEU A 5 -1.64 2.19 -2.30
C LEU A 5 -1.35 0.88 -1.57
N THR A 6 -0.18 0.78 -0.94
CA THR A 6 0.26 -0.40 -0.22
C THR A 6 0.95 -0.05 1.11
N ASP A 7 1.54 -1.05 1.77
CA ASP A 7 2.32 -0.90 3.00
C ASP A 7 1.49 -0.21 4.11
N THR A 8 2.08 0.73 4.83
CA THR A 8 1.63 1.22 6.13
C THR A 8 0.27 1.94 6.07
N LEU A 9 0.06 2.83 5.09
CA LEU A 9 -1.21 3.55 4.97
C LEU A 9 -2.34 2.63 4.45
N ALA A 10 -2.02 1.71 3.54
CA ALA A 10 -3.00 0.72 3.09
C ALA A 10 -3.37 -0.25 4.22
N ALA A 11 -2.40 -0.65 5.04
CA ALA A 11 -2.61 -1.52 6.20
C ALA A 11 -3.55 -0.88 7.23
N ALA A 12 -3.32 0.40 7.56
CA ALA A 12 -4.21 1.17 8.40
C ALA A 12 -5.63 1.26 7.81
N SER A 13 -5.74 1.47 6.50
CA SER A 13 -7.03 1.49 5.79
C SER A 13 -7.75 0.13 5.80
N TRP A 14 -6.99 -0.98 5.88
CA TRP A 14 -7.50 -2.33 6.07
C TRP A 14 -7.82 -2.68 7.53
N GLY A 15 -7.67 -1.72 8.45
CA GLY A 15 -7.93 -1.91 9.88
C GLY A 15 -6.86 -2.73 10.60
N MET A 16 -5.66 -2.87 10.02
CA MET A 16 -4.52 -3.43 10.76
C MET A 16 -4.13 -2.48 11.90
N PRO A 17 -3.78 -2.97 13.10
CA PRO A 17 -3.44 -2.14 14.25
C PRO A 17 -2.03 -1.54 14.13
N ILE A 18 -1.82 -0.71 13.11
CA ILE A 18 -0.56 -0.03 12.82
C ILE A 18 -0.78 1.47 13.01
N VAL A 19 0.17 2.13 13.69
CA VAL A 19 0.17 3.57 13.89
C VAL A 19 1.05 4.23 12.81
N ALA A 20 0.41 4.93 11.89
CA ALA A 20 1.06 5.85 10.97
C ALA A 20 0.95 7.28 11.50
N ARG A 21 2.00 8.09 11.36
CA ARG A 21 1.86 9.53 11.56
C ARG A 21 0.98 10.11 10.45
N GLY A 22 0.27 11.20 10.74
CA GLY A 22 -0.64 11.82 9.75
C GLY A 22 0.07 12.36 8.50
N ASP A 23 1.39 12.55 8.56
CA ASP A 23 2.27 12.97 7.48
C ASP A 23 3.10 11.82 6.89
N HIS A 24 2.81 10.56 7.25
CA HIS A 24 3.53 9.42 6.73
C HIS A 24 3.37 9.36 5.20
N PRO A 25 4.47 9.31 4.42
CA PRO A 25 4.38 9.31 2.97
C PRO A 25 3.78 8.01 2.45
N PRO A 26 2.88 8.05 1.47
CA PRO A 26 2.29 6.85 0.88
C PRO A 26 3.28 6.03 0.06
N ASP A 27 3.08 4.72 0.04
CA ASP A 27 3.80 3.76 -0.80
C ASP A 27 2.85 3.20 -1.86
N PHE A 28 3.29 3.17 -3.13
CA PHE A 28 2.46 2.76 -4.26
C PHE A 28 3.09 1.66 -5.11
N TYR A 29 2.24 0.73 -5.54
CA TYR A 29 2.52 -0.16 -6.66
C TYR A 29 2.05 0.41 -7.99
N LEU A 30 2.94 0.33 -8.98
CA LEU A 30 2.72 0.75 -10.36
C LEU A 30 2.61 -0.49 -11.27
N PRO A 31 1.78 -0.45 -12.32
CA PRO A 31 1.50 -1.62 -13.15
C PRO A 31 2.63 -1.97 -14.14
N SER A 32 3.62 -1.09 -14.36
CA SER A 32 4.74 -1.36 -15.26
C SER A 32 5.93 -0.42 -15.06
N GLU A 33 7.10 -0.85 -15.56
CA GLU A 33 8.33 -0.03 -15.65
C GLU A 33 8.15 1.25 -16.48
N THR A 34 7.27 1.25 -17.46
CA THR A 34 6.97 2.45 -18.24
C THR A 34 6.26 3.49 -17.37
N GLU A 35 5.31 3.06 -16.53
CA GLU A 35 4.66 3.97 -15.59
C GLU A 35 5.62 4.43 -14.49
N LEU A 36 6.55 3.59 -14.02
CA LEU A 36 7.58 4.00 -13.06
C LEU A 36 8.50 5.09 -13.65
N ARG A 37 8.97 4.89 -14.88
CA ARG A 37 9.78 5.90 -15.58
C ARG A 37 9.01 7.20 -15.81
N ALA A 38 7.73 7.12 -16.17
CA ALA A 38 6.88 8.30 -16.31
C ALA A 38 6.68 9.04 -14.98
N ALA A 39 6.42 8.31 -13.89
CA ALA A 39 6.28 8.88 -12.55
C ALA A 39 7.56 9.61 -12.13
N ARG A 40 8.71 8.96 -12.29
CA ARG A 40 10.03 9.54 -11.99
C ARG A 40 10.33 10.77 -12.85
N SER A 41 9.96 10.75 -14.13
CA SER A 41 10.13 11.90 -15.02
C SER A 41 9.29 13.12 -14.63
N VAL A 42 8.13 12.91 -14.03
CA VAL A 42 7.19 14.00 -13.68
C VAL A 42 7.42 14.50 -12.26
N LEU A 43 7.65 13.58 -11.32
CA LEU A 43 7.76 13.87 -9.88
C LEU A 43 9.20 14.09 -9.42
N GLY A 44 10.17 13.59 -10.20
CA GLY A 44 11.58 13.55 -9.80
C GLY A 44 11.87 12.46 -8.77
N ASP A 45 13.14 12.38 -8.37
CA ASP A 45 13.59 11.54 -7.27
C ASP A 45 13.74 12.37 -6.00
N ALA A 46 13.41 11.80 -4.85
CA ALA A 46 13.74 12.39 -3.57
C ALA A 46 15.26 12.29 -3.32
N SER A 47 15.88 13.38 -2.89
CA SER A 47 17.30 13.41 -2.53
C SER A 47 17.61 12.69 -1.22
N ASP A 48 16.61 12.57 -0.33
CA ASP A 48 16.70 11.87 0.96
C ASP A 48 15.40 11.07 1.19
N PRO A 49 15.47 9.78 1.54
CA PRO A 49 14.30 8.97 1.88
C PRO A 49 13.41 9.55 2.99
N ASN A 50 13.95 10.37 3.89
CA ASN A 50 13.22 10.98 5.00
C ASN A 50 12.34 12.17 4.58
N VAL A 51 12.62 12.78 3.43
CA VAL A 51 11.84 13.92 2.90
C VAL A 51 10.98 13.53 1.69
N ARG A 52 10.89 12.24 1.38
CA ARG A 52 10.12 11.74 0.24
C ARG A 52 8.64 12.07 0.41
N ALA A 53 7.99 12.48 -0.68
CA ALA A 53 6.55 12.67 -0.72
C ALA A 53 5.79 11.35 -0.90
N CYS A 54 6.42 10.33 -1.48
CA CYS A 54 5.90 8.97 -1.63
C CYS A 54 7.03 8.00 -1.99
N THR A 55 6.75 6.70 -1.93
CA THR A 55 7.57 5.66 -2.56
C THR A 55 6.77 5.00 -3.68
N VAL A 56 7.45 4.60 -4.75
CA VAL A 56 6.84 3.92 -5.90
C VAL A 56 7.66 2.71 -6.28
N ALA A 57 6.99 1.58 -6.56
CA ALA A 57 7.62 0.36 -7.06
C ALA A 57 6.75 -0.31 -8.12
N VAL A 58 7.34 -1.07 -9.05
CA VAL A 58 6.54 -1.90 -9.96
C VAL A 58 5.94 -3.06 -9.17
N ALA A 59 4.65 -3.31 -9.37
CA ALA A 59 3.93 -4.40 -8.73
C ALA A 59 4.60 -5.75 -9.02
N PRO A 60 4.79 -6.63 -8.02
CA PRO A 60 5.40 -7.95 -8.22
C PRO A 60 4.56 -8.84 -9.14
N VAL A 61 3.24 -8.59 -9.18
CA VAL A 61 2.31 -9.17 -10.15
C VAL A 61 1.35 -8.10 -10.65
N ARG A 62 1.06 -8.09 -11.95
CA ARG A 62 0.13 -7.11 -12.59
C ARG A 62 -1.26 -7.10 -11.94
N LEU A 63 -1.65 -8.21 -11.31
CA LEU A 63 -2.95 -8.36 -10.67
C LEU A 63 -3.18 -7.33 -9.55
N VAL A 64 -2.13 -6.88 -8.85
CA VAL A 64 -2.23 -5.89 -7.78
C VAL A 64 -2.87 -4.60 -8.28
N CYS A 65 -2.38 -4.06 -9.40
CA CYS A 65 -2.91 -2.83 -9.99
C CYS A 65 -4.21 -3.06 -10.78
N LEU A 66 -4.42 -4.25 -11.36
CA LEU A 66 -5.64 -4.63 -12.08
C LEU A 66 -6.86 -4.71 -11.15
N ARG A 67 -6.67 -5.28 -9.97
CA ARG A 67 -7.73 -5.57 -8.98
C ARG A 67 -7.64 -4.65 -7.76
N ARG A 68 -7.01 -3.49 -7.90
CA ARG A 68 -6.98 -2.46 -6.85
C ARG A 68 -8.40 -2.09 -6.43
N LEU A 69 -8.60 -1.92 -5.14
CA LEU A 69 -9.90 -1.75 -4.52
C LEU A 69 -10.14 -0.27 -4.24
N ASP A 70 -11.28 0.24 -4.68
CA ASP A 70 -11.69 1.60 -4.36
C ASP A 70 -12.25 1.64 -2.93
N HIS A 71 -11.37 1.90 -1.96
CA HIS A 71 -11.71 2.06 -0.55
C HIS A 71 -11.95 3.52 -0.16
N SER A 72 -11.90 4.43 -1.14
CA SER A 72 -12.07 5.87 -0.90
C SER A 72 -13.43 6.26 -0.39
N LYS A 73 -14.42 5.38 -0.55
CA LYS A 73 -15.78 5.57 -0.07
C LYS A 73 -16.01 5.08 1.36
N THR A 74 -15.09 4.30 1.93
CA THR A 74 -15.30 3.61 3.23
C THR A 74 -14.24 3.91 4.28
N ALA A 75 -12.99 4.19 3.90
CA ALA A 75 -11.88 4.34 4.85
C ALA A 75 -11.22 5.74 4.86
N GLY A 76 -11.78 6.73 4.15
CA GLY A 76 -11.24 8.09 4.10
C GLY A 76 -9.94 8.26 3.29
N GLU A 77 -9.35 7.18 2.79
CA GLU A 77 -8.17 7.18 1.93
C GLU A 77 -8.53 7.57 0.49
N ARG A 78 -7.81 8.49 -0.15
CA ARG A 78 -8.17 8.98 -1.48
C ARG A 78 -7.71 8.06 -2.62
N TRP A 79 -6.76 7.18 -2.32
CA TRP A 79 -6.16 6.31 -3.33
C TRP A 79 -6.77 4.90 -3.34
N PRO A 80 -6.90 4.27 -4.52
CA PRO A 80 -7.24 2.85 -4.60
C PRO A 80 -6.18 2.00 -3.89
N LEU A 81 -6.62 1.02 -3.10
CA LEU A 81 -5.74 0.16 -2.29
C LEU A 81 -5.33 -1.11 -3.05
N ALA A 82 -4.15 -1.62 -2.73
CA ALA A 82 -3.81 -3.01 -2.99
C ALA A 82 -4.73 -3.95 -2.20
N ASN A 83 -4.86 -5.19 -2.69
CA ASN A 83 -5.63 -6.21 -1.98
C ASN A 83 -5.02 -6.48 -0.59
N HIS A 84 -5.87 -6.71 0.40
CA HIS A 84 -5.48 -6.98 1.80
C HIS A 84 -4.37 -8.04 1.96
N ILE A 85 -4.33 -9.09 1.11
CA ILE A 85 -3.26 -10.10 1.15
C ILE A 85 -1.92 -9.50 0.74
N VAL A 86 -1.90 -8.68 -0.31
CA VAL A 86 -0.68 -8.03 -0.80
C VAL A 86 -0.14 -7.08 0.27
N VAL A 87 -1.03 -6.28 0.86
CA VAL A 87 -0.68 -5.38 1.96
C VAL A 87 -0.15 -6.17 3.17
N ALA A 88 -0.81 -7.28 3.55
CA ALA A 88 -0.34 -8.13 4.63
C ALA A 88 1.05 -8.73 4.37
N LEU A 89 1.36 -9.07 3.11
CA LEU A 89 2.69 -9.56 2.73
C LEU A 89 3.76 -8.47 2.79
N ASP A 90 3.42 -7.23 2.44
CA ASP A 90 4.34 -6.09 2.60
C ASP A 90 4.61 -5.84 4.08
N ILE A 91 3.56 -5.82 4.91
CA ILE A 91 3.68 -5.69 6.37
C ILE A 91 4.49 -6.84 6.99
N ALA A 92 4.32 -8.08 6.50
CA ALA A 92 5.09 -9.23 6.99
C ALA A 92 6.61 -9.09 6.76
N GLN A 93 7.05 -8.22 5.85
CA GLN A 93 8.48 -7.92 5.65
C GLN A 93 9.03 -6.95 6.70
N ASP A 94 8.18 -6.16 7.37
CA ASP A 94 8.58 -5.33 8.51
C ASP A 94 8.82 -6.20 9.74
N ARG A 95 10.11 -6.51 9.99
CA ARG A 95 10.57 -7.32 11.13
C ARG A 95 10.30 -6.68 12.49
N THR A 96 10.00 -5.39 12.56
CA THR A 96 9.85 -4.67 13.83
C THR A 96 8.41 -4.68 14.34
N ARG A 97 7.44 -4.53 13.43
CA ARG A 97 6.02 -4.32 13.79
C ARG A 97 5.05 -5.18 13.02
N GLY A 98 5.49 -5.80 11.94
CA GLY A 98 4.60 -6.50 11.02
C GLY A 98 3.92 -7.71 11.62
N LEU A 99 4.68 -8.53 12.36
CA LEU A 99 4.15 -9.75 12.94
C LEU A 99 3.05 -9.48 13.98
N GLU A 100 3.32 -8.59 14.94
CA GLU A 100 2.35 -8.22 15.98
C GLU A 100 1.06 -7.62 15.39
N ALA A 101 1.20 -6.77 14.37
CA ALA A 101 0.07 -6.18 13.68
C ALA A 101 -0.79 -7.24 12.98
N LEU A 102 -0.16 -8.20 12.30
CA LEU A 102 -0.86 -9.28 11.59
C LEU A 102 -1.53 -10.28 12.54
N GLU A 103 -0.93 -10.58 13.70
CA GLU A 103 -1.52 -11.46 14.71
C GLU A 103 -2.82 -10.90 15.30
N GLN A 104 -2.88 -9.57 15.48
CA GLN A 104 -4.03 -8.88 16.05
C GLN A 104 -5.08 -8.48 15.00
N TRP A 105 -4.71 -8.51 13.72
CA TRP A 105 -5.59 -8.06 12.66
C TRP A 105 -6.74 -9.05 12.40
N GLN A 106 -7.96 -8.54 12.55
CA GLN A 106 -9.19 -9.26 12.22
C GLN A 106 -9.86 -8.58 11.01
N PRO A 107 -9.56 -9.04 9.77
CA PRO A 107 -10.09 -8.39 8.58
C PRO A 107 -11.62 -8.46 8.54
N GLN A 108 -12.26 -7.31 8.34
CA GLN A 108 -13.70 -7.21 8.18
C GLN A 108 -14.12 -7.30 6.71
N GLY A 109 -15.30 -7.87 6.44
CA GLY A 109 -15.82 -7.99 5.07
C GLY A 109 -15.15 -9.07 4.22
N ILE A 110 -14.33 -9.93 4.84
CA ILE A 110 -13.63 -11.04 4.18
C ILE A 110 -14.25 -12.35 4.63
N VAL A 111 -14.75 -13.14 3.67
CA VAL A 111 -15.31 -14.46 3.94
C VAL A 111 -14.17 -15.45 4.09
N ARG A 112 -14.03 -16.04 5.28
CA ARG A 112 -13.15 -17.18 5.52
C ARG A 112 -13.90 -18.46 5.20
N ALA A 113 -13.37 -19.28 4.30
CA ALA A 113 -13.86 -20.62 4.01
C ALA A 113 -12.86 -21.66 4.57
N TRP A 114 -13.38 -22.76 5.09
CA TRP A 114 -12.62 -23.87 5.66
C TRP A 114 -12.99 -25.16 4.93
#